data_AF-A0AB39YCC1-F1
#
_entry.id   AF-A0AB39YCC1-F1
#
_cell.length_a   1.000
_cell.length_b   1.000
_cell.length_c   1.000
_cell.angle_alpha   90.00
_cell.angle_beta   90.00
_cell.angle_gamma   90.00
#
_symmetry.space_group_name_H-M   'P 1'
#
loop_
_entity.id
_entity.type
_entity.pdbx_description
1 polymer ?
#
loop_
_entity_poly.entity_id
_entity_poly.type
_entity_poly.pdbx_seq_one_letter_code
_entity_poly.pdbx_strand_id
1 'polypeptide(L)' 'MSVIDPAVSVRLGAAGARRLVGLLAEVALLLEHPGPVGLSDEQADVLGQGTDRDELASWTRALAAELRSQL' A
#
# COMPACT_ATOMS: atom_id res chain seq x y z
N MET A 1 -12.31 -16.78 22.49
CA MET A 1 -11.13 -16.71 21.60
C MET A 1 -11.60 -16.15 20.27
N SER A 2 -11.18 -14.93 19.93
CA SER A 2 -11.57 -14.26 18.68
C SER A 2 -10.88 -14.98 17.52
N VAL A 3 -11.66 -15.64 16.68
CA VAL A 3 -11.19 -16.27 15.45
C VAL A 3 -11.03 -15.15 14.42
N ILE A 4 -9.81 -14.81 14.05
CA ILE A 4 -9.58 -14.10 12.79
C ILE A 4 -9.95 -15.10 11.69
N ASP A 5 -11.02 -14.83 10.96
CA ASP A 5 -11.43 -15.64 9.81
C ASP A 5 -10.39 -15.47 8.67
N PRO A 6 -9.69 -16.52 8.23
CA PRO A 6 -8.52 -16.41 7.37
C PRO A 6 -8.80 -16.00 5.92
N ALA A 7 -10.02 -15.64 5.50
CA ALA A 7 -10.24 -15.20 4.13
C ALA A 7 -11.47 -14.29 3.93
N VAL A 8 -11.43 -13.06 4.45
CA VAL A 8 -12.26 -12.01 3.85
C VAL A 8 -11.60 -11.58 2.53
N SER A 9 -12.00 -12.22 1.43
CA SER A 9 -11.55 -11.85 0.09
C SER A 9 -12.38 -10.71 -0.48
N VAL A 10 -11.73 -9.63 -0.91
CA VAL A 10 -12.39 -8.53 -1.63
C VAL A 10 -12.18 -8.72 -3.13
N ARG A 11 -13.27 -8.79 -3.90
CA ARG A 11 -13.19 -8.84 -5.37
C ARG A 11 -13.08 -7.42 -5.93
N LEU A 12 -12.02 -7.18 -6.68
CA LEU A 12 -11.81 -5.96 -7.45
C LEU A 12 -12.04 -6.25 -8.94
N GLY A 13 -12.84 -5.41 -9.60
CA GLY A 13 -12.91 -5.43 -11.06
C GLY A 13 -11.59 -4.96 -11.68
N ALA A 14 -11.29 -5.38 -12.92
CA ALA A 14 -10.01 -5.10 -13.59
C ALA A 14 -9.63 -3.61 -13.61
N ALA A 15 -10.60 -2.71 -13.81
CA ALA A 15 -10.36 -1.26 -13.76
C ALA A 15 -9.98 -0.77 -12.35
N GLY A 16 -10.61 -1.32 -11.30
CA GLY A 16 -10.29 -1.00 -9.91
C GLY A 16 -8.91 -1.53 -9.52
N ALA A 17 -8.59 -2.78 -9.90
CA ALA A 17 -7.30 -3.39 -9.65
C ALA A 17 -6.15 -2.60 -10.32
N ARG A 18 -6.32 -2.14 -11.57
CA ARG A 18 -5.33 -1.27 -12.25
C ARG A 18 -5.10 0.05 -11.53
N ARG A 19 -6.17 0.71 -11.07
CA ARG A 19 -6.05 1.96 -10.30
C ARG A 19 -5.35 1.73 -8.98
N LEU A 20 -5.67 0.63 -8.29
CA LEU A 20 -5.05 0.28 -7.02
C LEU A 20 -3.55 0.00 -7.19
N VAL A 21 -3.15 -0.74 -8.22
CA VAL A 21 -1.72 -0.97 -8.55
C VAL A 21 -0.98 0.36 -8.73
N GLY A 22 -1.54 1.28 -9.52
CA GLY A 22 -0.94 2.60 -9.73
C GLY A 22 -0.83 3.38 -8.43
N LEU A 23 -1.91 3.43 -7.64
CA LEU A 23 -1.94 4.14 -6.37
C LEU A 23 -0.90 3.61 -5.38
N LEU A 24 -0.81 2.28 -5.23
CA LEU A 24 0.17 1.65 -4.33
C LEU A 24 1.62 1.92 -4.77
N ALA A 25 1.89 1.92 -6.07
CA ALA A 25 3.21 2.25 -6.61
C ALA A 25 3.59 3.72 -6.34
N GLU A 26 2.66 4.65 -6.56
CA GLU A 26 2.89 6.07 -6.25
C GLU A 26 3.08 6.32 -4.75
N VAL A 27 2.27 5.68 -3.91
CA VAL A 27 2.42 5.76 -2.45
C VAL A 27 3.80 5.27 -2.02
N ALA A 28 4.27 4.13 -2.55
CA ALA A 28 5.61 3.62 -2.26
C ALA A 28 6.69 4.66 -2.63
N LEU A 29 6.58 5.28 -3.81
CA LEU A 29 7.52 6.33 -4.23
C LEU A 29 7.52 7.55 -3.30
N LEU A 30 6.34 8.00 -2.87
CA LEU A 30 6.21 9.16 -1.98
C LEU A 30 6.71 8.86 -0.55
N LEU A 31 6.61 7.60 -0.11
CA LEU A 31 7.15 7.17 1.18
C LEU A 31 8.69 7.12 1.16
N GLU A 32 9.30 6.68 0.06
CA GLU A 32 10.76 6.53 -0.04
C GLU A 32 11.55 7.82 -0.20
N HIS A 33 10.89 8.89 -0.65
CA HIS A 33 11.52 10.18 -0.88
C HIS A 33 11.01 11.21 0.13
N PRO A 34 11.46 11.16 1.40
CA PRO A 34 11.07 12.15 2.39
C PRO A 34 11.53 13.54 1.95
N GLY A 35 10.65 14.54 2.08
CA GLY A 35 10.93 15.90 1.66
C GLY A 35 9.70 16.64 1.13
N PRO A 36 9.88 17.81 0.50
CA PRO A 36 8.77 18.69 0.11
C PRO A 36 7.83 18.09 -0.96
N VAL A 37 8.24 17.00 -1.61
CA VAL A 37 7.47 16.31 -2.66
C VAL A 37 6.96 14.95 -2.17
N GLY A 38 7.49 14.41 -1.06
CA GLY A 38 7.07 13.13 -0.49
C GLY A 38 6.08 13.28 0.66
N LEU A 39 5.79 12.16 1.35
CA LEU A 39 4.95 12.18 2.54
C LEU A 39 5.76 12.63 3.77
N SER A 40 5.18 13.54 4.55
CA SER A 40 5.71 13.88 5.88
C SER A 40 5.62 12.67 6.83
N ASP A 41 6.35 12.71 7.94
CA ASP A 41 6.33 11.63 8.94
C ASP A 41 4.92 11.44 9.52
N GLU A 42 4.21 12.52 9.79
CA GLU A 42 2.83 12.51 10.25
C GLU A 42 1.88 11.90 9.20
N GLN A 43 2.07 12.21 7.91
CA GLN A 43 1.27 11.63 6.83
C GLN A 43 1.55 10.14 6.64
N ALA A 44 2.82 9.74 6.74
CA ALA A 44 3.23 8.35 6.68
C ALA A 44 2.67 7.55 7.87
N ASP A 45 2.70 8.12 9.08
CA ASP A 45 2.14 7.50 10.29
C ASP A 45 0.61 7.34 10.20
N VAL A 46 -0.11 8.36 9.73
CA VAL A 46 -1.56 8.28 9.50
C VAL A 46 -1.91 7.19 8.48
N LEU A 47 -1.11 7.07 7.41
CA LEU A 47 -1.33 6.06 6.37
C LEU A 47 -0.98 4.64 6.86
N GLY A 48 0.13 4.51 7.57
CA GLY A 48 0.66 3.25 8.08
C GLY A 48 0.03 2.76 9.37
N GLN A 49 -0.75 3.60 10.07
CA GLN A 49 -1.34 3.31 11.37
C GLN A 49 -0.31 2.80 12.39
N GLY A 50 0.84 3.49 12.47
CA GLY A 50 1.96 3.10 13.32
C GLY A 50 2.95 2.10 12.70
N THR A 51 2.75 1.70 11.44
CA THR A 51 3.76 0.93 10.68
C THR A 51 4.97 1.82 10.36
N ASP A 52 6.17 1.27 10.48
CA ASP A 52 7.40 1.96 10.09
C ASP A 52 7.34 2.39 8.60
N ARG A 53 7.90 3.57 8.28
CA ARG A 53 7.84 4.12 6.92
C ARG A 53 8.46 3.19 5.89
N ASP A 54 9.64 2.64 6.17
CA ASP A 54 10.37 1.81 5.21
C ASP A 54 9.66 0.46 5.04
N GLU A 55 9.09 -0.06 6.13
CA GLU A 55 8.21 -1.23 6.09
C GLU A 55 6.96 -0.97 5.24
N LEU A 56 6.29 0.17 5.43
CA LEU A 56 5.11 0.58 4.67
C LEU A 56 5.43 0.76 3.18
N ALA A 57 6.58 1.38 2.86
CA ALA A 57 7.05 1.54 1.48
C ALA A 57 7.33 0.19 0.81
N SER A 58 8.01 -0.71 1.52
CA SER A 58 8.30 -2.06 1.05
C SER A 58 7.02 -2.85 0.80
N TRP A 59 6.09 -2.83 1.74
CA TRP A 59 4.81 -3.53 1.64
C TRP A 59 3.94 -3.01 0.48
N THR A 60 3.79 -1.69 0.35
CA THR A 60 2.99 -1.09 -0.74
C THR A 60 3.57 -1.42 -2.10
N ARG A 61 4.90 -1.41 -2.26
CA ARG A 61 5.57 -1.86 -3.49
C ARG A 61 5.30 -3.34 -3.76
N ALA A 62 5.48 -4.21 -2.78
CA ALA A 62 5.32 -5.65 -2.94
C ALA A 62 3.88 -5.97 -3.39
N LEU A 63 2.88 -5.39 -2.71
CA LEU A 63 1.48 -5.57 -3.05
C LEU A 63 1.14 -5.05 -4.46
N ALA A 64 1.69 -3.90 -4.86
CA ALA A 64 1.53 -3.39 -6.22
C ALA A 64 2.08 -4.37 -7.27
N ALA A 65 3.26 -4.96 -7.01
CA ALA A 65 3.88 -5.93 -7.90
C ALA A 65 3.08 -7.24 -7.98
N GLU A 66 2.60 -7.74 -6.84
CA GLU A 66 1.75 -8.93 -6.77
C GLU A 66 0.44 -8.73 -7.54
N LEU A 67 -0.27 -7.64 -7.28
CA LEU A 67 -1.52 -7.31 -7.99
C LEU A 67 -1.26 -7.14 -9.50
N ARG A 68 -0.15 -6.52 -9.89
CA ARG A 68 0.22 -6.36 -11.30
C ARG A 68 0.49 -7.68 -12.00
N SER A 69 1.03 -8.68 -11.31
CA SER A 69 1.26 -10.01 -11.89
C SER A 69 -0.03 -10.80 -12.16
N GLN A 70 -1.15 -10.38 -11.56
CA GLN A 70 -2.46 -11.02 -11.68
C GLN A 70 -3.41 -10.29 -12.65
N LEU A 71 -3.00 -9.15 -13.21
CA LEU A 71 -3.75 -8.35 -14.19
C LEU A 71 -3.54 -8.84 -15.63
#